data_AF-A0A920FZ78-F1
#
_entry.id   AF-A0A920FZ78-F1
#
_cell.length_a   1.000
_cell.length_b   1.000
_cell.length_c   1.000
_cell.angle_alpha   90.00
_cell.angle_beta   90.00
_cell.angle_gamma   90.00
#
_symmetry.space_group_name_H-M   'P 1'
#
loop_
_entity.id
_entity.type
_entity.pdbx_description
1 polymer ?
#
loop_
_entity_poly.entity_id
_entity_poly.type
_entity_poly.pdbx_seq_one_letter_code
_entity_poly.pdbx_strand_id
1 'polypeptide(L)' 'MEKKILPEKIIDLMRSDKKVTNETINLVLPREIGRVEIRNDVNENIIQDVVHETLHL' A
#
# COMPACT_ATOMS: atom_id res chain seq x y z
N MET A 1 3.63 20.21 14.38
CA MET A 1 3.20 20.16 12.97
C MET A 1 3.23 18.71 12.55
N GLU A 2 2.07 18.07 12.40
CA GLU A 2 2.00 16.76 11.73
C GLU A 2 2.50 16.95 10.29
N LYS A 3 3.54 16.22 9.90
CA LYS A 3 3.97 16.20 8.51
C LYS A 3 2.86 15.53 7.72
N LYS A 4 2.13 16.28 6.89
CA LYS A 4 1.29 15.68 5.83
C LYS A 4 2.23 14.85 4.96
N ILE A 5 2.14 13.53 5.09
CA ILE A 5 2.84 12.61 4.21
C ILE A 5 2.03 12.59 2.91
N LEU A 6 2.66 12.92 1.80
CA LEU A 6 2.01 12.86 0.50
C LEU A 6 1.77 11.38 0.12
N PRO A 7 0.65 11.03 -0.53
CA PRO A 7 0.33 9.64 -0.89
C PRO A 7 1.45 8.96 -1.69
N GLU A 8 2.10 9.69 -2.60
CA GLU A 8 3.17 9.17 -3.45
C GLU A 8 4.38 8.74 -2.60
N LYS A 9 4.69 9.49 -1.54
CA LYS A 9 5.77 9.15 -0.61
C LYS A 9 5.47 7.88 0.19
N ILE A 10 4.19 7.58 0.45
CA ILE A 10 3.79 6.35 1.14
C ILE A 10 4.07 5.15 0.23
N ILE A 11 3.73 5.27 -1.05
CA ILE A 11 3.97 4.21 -2.03
C ILE A 11 5.46 3.99 -2.27
N ASP A 12 6.24 5.07 -2.36
CA ASP A 12 7.70 4.99 -2.44
C ASP A 12 8.29 4.27 -1.22
N LEU A 13 7.78 4.56 -0.03
CA LEU A 13 8.18 3.87 1.20
C LEU A 13 7.83 2.37 1.13
N MET A 14 6.62 2.02 0.67
CA MET A 14 6.20 0.63 0.50
C MET A 14 7.06 -0.12 -0.52
N ARG A 15 7.49 0.55 -1.59
CA ARG A 15 8.42 -0.01 -2.60
C ARG A 15 9.83 -0.21 -2.06
N SER A 16 10.28 0.68 -1.18
CA SER A 16 11.61 0.62 -0.57
C SER A 16 11.74 -0.41 0.57
N ASP A 17 10.62 -0.97 1.05
CA ASP A 17 10.63 -1.99 2.07
C ASP A 17 11.30 -3.28 1.57
N LYS A 18 12.14 -3.89 2.41
CA LYS A 18 13.01 -5.04 2.06
C LYS A 18 12.25 -6.30 1.62
N LYS A 19 10.92 -6.30 1.64
CA LYS A 19 10.05 -7.40 1.18
C LYS A 19 9.65 -7.31 -0.30
N VAL A 20 10.17 -6.34 -1.03
CA VAL A 20 9.93 -6.18 -2.47
C VAL A 20 10.99 -6.96 -3.26
N THR A 21 10.61 -8.16 -3.70
CA THR A 21 11.29 -8.88 -4.80
C THR A 21 10.63 -8.46 -6.11
N ASN A 22 11.39 -7.97 -7.10
CA ASN A 22 10.91 -7.53 -8.42
C ASN A 22 9.99 -6.29 -8.46
N GLU A 23 10.24 -5.28 -7.62
CA GLU A 23 9.56 -3.96 -7.72
C GLU A 23 8.04 -3.96 -7.46
N THR A 24 7.45 -5.10 -7.09
CA THR A 24 6.02 -5.23 -6.77
C THR A 24 5.76 -5.11 -5.27
N ILE A 25 4.74 -4.33 -4.89
CA ILE A 25 4.29 -4.20 -3.51
C ILE A 25 3.53 -5.46 -3.10
N ASN A 26 3.98 -6.13 -2.05
CA ASN A 26 3.28 -7.26 -1.44
C ASN A 26 2.28 -6.75 -0.39
N LEU A 27 0.99 -6.97 -0.63
CA LEU A 27 -0.10 -6.61 0.28
C LEU A 27 -0.68 -7.85 0.95
N VAL A 28 -0.92 -7.76 2.26
CA VAL A 28 -1.71 -8.76 2.98
C VAL A 28 -3.16 -8.30 2.97
N LEU A 29 -4.02 -8.99 2.22
CA LEU A 29 -5.43 -8.65 2.08
C LEU A 29 -6.31 -9.67 2.80
N PRO A 30 -7.36 -9.23 3.52
CA PRO A 30 -8.36 -10.14 4.07
C PRO A 30 -9.20 -10.76 2.96
N ARG A 31 -9.36 -12.09 2.98
CA ARG A 31 -10.34 -12.81 2.15
C ARG A 31 -11.69 -12.91 2.87
N GLU A 32 -11.62 -13.22 4.16
CA GLU A 32 -12.73 -13.39 5.09
C GLU A 32 -12.22 -13.22 6.52
N ILE A 33 -13.11 -13.09 7.49
CA ILE A 33 -12.70 -12.95 8.90
C ILE A 33 -11.90 -14.18 9.33
N GLY A 34 -10.66 -13.95 9.79
CA GLY A 34 -9.74 -15.02 10.19
C GLY A 34 -8.86 -15.58 9.07
N ARG A 35 -9.01 -15.12 7.81
CA ARG A 35 -8.18 -15.58 6.68
C ARG A 35 -7.67 -14.43 5.83
N VAL A 36 -6.36 -14.45 5.58
CA VAL A 36 -5.67 -13.47 4.74
C VAL A 36 -4.97 -14.15 3.56
N GLU A 37 -4.68 -13.38 2.53
CA GLU A 37 -3.82 -13.76 1.43
C GLU A 37 -2.76 -12.71 1.16
N ILE A 38 -1.65 -13.11 0.53
CA ILE A 38 -0.63 -12.18 0.03
C ILE A 38 -0.89 -11.96 -1.46
N ARG A 39 -1.07 -10.71 -1.85
CA ARG A 39 -1.32 -10.27 -3.23
C ARG A 39 -0.25 -9.26 -3.64
N ASN A 40 0.31 -9.43 -4.84
CA ASN A 40 1.36 -8.58 -5.39
C ASN A 40 1.00 -7.99 -6.77
N ASP A 41 -0.23 -8.23 -7.20
CA ASP A 41 -0.82 -7.84 -8.48
C ASP A 41 -1.89 -6.76 -8.31
N VAL A 42 -1.87 -6.02 -7.20
CA VAL A 42 -2.77 -4.89 -6.97
C VAL A 42 -2.24 -3.67 -7.72
N ASN A 43 -3.10 -3.08 -8.55
CA ASN A 43 -2.76 -1.89 -9.33
C ASN A 43 -2.44 -0.71 -8.40
N GLU A 44 -1.33 -0.02 -8.66
CA GLU A 44 -0.88 1.12 -7.86
C GLU A 44 -1.91 2.23 -7.74
N ASN A 45 -2.69 2.50 -8.78
CA ASN A 45 -3.72 3.54 -8.74
C ASN A 45 -4.76 3.25 -7.65
N ILE A 46 -5.11 1.97 -7.44
CA ILE A 46 -6.04 1.57 -6.36
C ILE A 46 -5.41 1.83 -5.00
N ILE A 47 -4.11 1.59 -4.85
CA ILE A 47 -3.37 1.86 -3.61
C ILE A 47 -3.35 3.38 -3.35
N GLN A 48 -3.08 4.19 -4.36
CA GLN A 48 -3.10 5.66 -4.28
C GLN A 48 -4.47 6.18 -3.83
N ASP A 49 -5.54 5.72 -4.49
CA ASP A 49 -6.90 6.15 -4.21
C ASP A 49 -7.29 5.83 -2.75
N VAL A 50 -7.01 4.62 -2.27
CA VAL A 50 -7.30 4.20 -0.89
C VAL A 50 -6.48 4.99 0.12
N VAL A 51 -5.20 5.24 -0.14
CA VAL A 51 -4.34 6.05 0.75
C VAL A 51 -4.85 7.49 0.83
N HIS A 52 -5.24 8.07 -0.30
CA HIS A 52 -5.80 9.41 -0.39
C HIS A 52 -7.12 9.51 0.39
N GLU A 53 -8.03 8.55 0.20
CA GLU A 53 -9.32 8.46 0.91
C GLU A 53 -9.13 8.29 2.43
N THR A 54 -8.27 7.35 2.84
CA THR A 54 -8.09 7.00 4.26
C THR A 54 -7.42 8.12 5.05
N LEU A 55 -6.44 8.80 4.45
CA LEU A 55 -5.66 9.84 5.11
C LEU A 55 -6.27 11.25 4.96
N HIS A 56 -7.41 11.37 4.25
CA HIS A 56 -8.07 12.65 3.96
C HIS A 56 -7.08 13.69 3.38
N LEU A 57 -6.20 13.23 2.49
CA LEU A 57 -5.14 14.05 1.92
C LEU A 57 -5.63 14.94 0.79
#